data_AF-A0A6N7IGG6-F1
#
_entry.id   AF-A0A6N7IGG6-F1
#
_cell.length_a   1.000
_cell.length_b   1.000
_cell.length_c   1.000
_cell.angle_alpha   90.00
_cell.angle_beta   90.00
_cell.angle_gamma   90.00
#
_symmetry.space_group_name_H-M   'P 1'
#
loop_
_entity.id
_entity.type
_entity.pdbx_description
1 polymer ?
#
loop_
_entity_poly.entity_id
_entity_poly.type
_entity_poly.pdbx_seq_one_letter_code
_entity_poly.pdbx_strand_id
1 'polypeptide(L)'
;MMFIELFVPRGALGEEQRRRLSGRLITEFMTEEEEESAPAAVIEAGYAIWQVVVHETDTWIVGGRALDPTEPPRYVVRVSVPGSWRKDMSAEIISRVTRVLAEADEDPQRLYREPHAWVHVVGIPEGSCGAFGRVMGSNDIVKLITKPFRESPDRDALIEVAAPGTAVDPICGMTVPLTDAAITSEHHGRSYAFCSPGCRAVFVEEQRAAG
;
A
#
# COMPACT_ATOMS: atom_id res chain seq x y z
N MET A 1 6.48 -3.89 -6.17
CA MET A 1 7.54 -2.90 -5.99
C MET A 1 7.07 -1.78 -5.08
N MET A 2 7.06 -2.04 -3.78
CA MET A 2 6.99 -1.04 -2.71
C MET A 2 7.81 -1.59 -1.55
N PHE A 3 8.66 -0.77 -0.96
CA PHE A 3 9.60 -1.20 0.08
C PHE A 3 9.23 -0.58 1.42
N ILE A 4 9.21 -1.41 2.44
CA ILE A 4 9.15 -1.02 3.84
C ILE A 4 10.51 -1.38 4.44
N GLU A 5 11.33 -0.38 4.72
CA GLU A 5 12.63 -0.56 5.35
C GLU A 5 12.49 -0.23 6.83
N LEU A 6 12.72 -1.23 7.69
CA LEU A 6 12.74 -1.06 9.14
C LEU A 6 14.19 -0.96 9.62
N PHE A 7 14.57 0.19 10.17
CA PHE A 7 15.85 0.40 10.83
C PHE A 7 15.66 0.30 12.35
N VAL A 8 16.48 -0.54 12.97
CA VAL A 8 16.44 -0.81 14.41
C VAL A 8 17.85 -1.04 14.96
N PRO A 9 18.16 -0.71 16.22
CA PRO A 9 19.45 -1.08 16.82
C PRO A 9 19.69 -2.59 16.79
N ARG A 10 20.93 -2.98 16.49
CA ARG A 10 21.33 -4.39 16.45
C ARG A 10 21.03 -5.08 17.79
N GLY A 11 20.42 -6.26 17.72
CA GLY A 11 20.09 -7.07 18.89
C GLY A 11 18.85 -6.61 19.67
N ALA A 12 18.22 -5.49 19.29
CA ALA A 12 17.04 -5.00 19.99
C ALA A 12 15.75 -5.79 19.66
N LEU A 13 15.74 -6.54 18.55
CA LEU A 13 14.66 -7.46 18.19
C LEU A 13 15.24 -8.86 17.94
N GLY A 14 14.68 -9.87 18.60
CA GLY A 14 14.98 -11.28 18.32
C GLY A 14 14.49 -11.70 16.93
N GLU A 15 14.97 -12.84 16.43
CA GLU A 15 14.64 -13.32 15.08
C GLU A 15 13.12 -13.49 14.86
N GLU A 16 12.43 -14.10 15.82
CA GLU A 16 10.99 -14.30 15.75
C GLU A 16 10.20 -12.98 15.77
N GLN A 17 10.64 -12.03 16.61
CA GLN A 17 10.04 -10.68 16.64
C GLN A 17 10.19 -9.99 15.29
N ARG A 18 11.38 -10.07 14.67
CA ARG A 18 11.64 -9.49 13.34
C ARG A 18 10.75 -10.13 12.27
N ARG A 19 10.61 -11.47 12.25
CA ARG A 19 9.75 -12.18 11.30
C ARG A 19 8.28 -11.77 11.45
N ARG A 20 7.76 -11.81 12.68
CA ARG A 20 6.38 -11.43 12.98
C ARG A 20 6.08 -9.99 12.61
N LEU A 21 6.94 -9.06 13.04
CA LEU A 21 6.78 -7.64 12.76
C LEU A 21 6.85 -7.36 11.25
N SER A 22 7.77 -8.00 10.54
CA SER A 22 7.89 -7.86 9.07
C SER A 22 6.64 -8.37 8.34
N GLY A 23 6.11 -9.54 8.73
CA GLY A 23 4.87 -10.06 8.12
C GLY A 23 3.69 -9.12 8.32
N ARG A 24 3.55 -8.60 9.55
CA ARG A 24 2.47 -7.67 9.90
C ARG A 24 2.55 -6.34 9.17
N LEU A 25 3.76 -5.81 8.97
CA LEU A 25 3.95 -4.58 8.21
C LEU A 25 3.43 -4.71 6.76
N ILE A 26 3.33 -5.90 6.17
CA ILE A 26 2.74 -6.07 4.83
C ILE A 26 1.23 -6.16 4.90
N THR A 27 0.72 -7.03 5.77
CA THR A 27 -0.70 -7.38 5.83
C THR A 27 -1.56 -6.23 6.34
N GLU A 28 -1.01 -5.34 7.16
CA GLU A 28 -1.80 -4.28 7.77
C GLU A 28 -2.16 -3.15 6.80
N PHE A 29 -1.59 -3.05 5.59
CA PHE A 29 -1.82 -1.88 4.74
C PHE A 29 -3.15 -1.84 3.98
N MET A 30 -3.93 -2.93 3.94
CA MET A 30 -5.29 -2.92 3.39
C MET A 30 -6.32 -2.81 4.50
N THR A 31 -7.46 -2.19 4.19
CA THR A 31 -8.60 -2.11 5.11
C THR A 31 -9.46 -3.37 5.00
N GLU A 32 -10.18 -3.75 6.06
CA GLU A 32 -11.16 -4.84 6.00
C GLU A 32 -12.21 -4.59 4.90
N GLU A 33 -12.58 -3.32 4.66
CA GLU A 33 -13.48 -2.91 3.58
C GLU A 33 -12.91 -3.16 2.17
N GLU A 34 -11.60 -3.00 1.97
CA GLU A 34 -10.93 -3.31 0.71
C GLU A 34 -10.84 -4.83 0.48
N GLU A 35 -10.67 -5.62 1.55
CA GLU A 35 -10.63 -7.08 1.48
C GLU A 35 -12.00 -7.71 1.18
N GLU A 36 -13.08 -7.11 1.68
CA GLU A 36 -14.44 -7.63 1.47
C GLU A 36 -15.03 -7.28 0.09
N SER A 37 -14.53 -6.22 -0.55
CA SER A 37 -15.13 -5.66 -1.77
C SER A 37 -14.34 -5.89 -3.06
N ALA A 38 -13.07 -6.31 -2.99
CA ALA A 38 -12.23 -6.60 -4.15
C ALA A 38 -12.07 -8.11 -4.44
N PRO A 39 -11.82 -8.50 -5.69
CA PRO A 39 -11.51 -9.90 -6.01
C PRO A 39 -10.24 -10.38 -5.31
N ALA A 40 -10.28 -11.58 -4.71
CA ALA A 40 -9.16 -12.17 -3.97
C ALA A 40 -7.83 -12.15 -4.76
N ALA A 41 -7.87 -12.47 -6.05
CA ALA A 41 -6.66 -12.47 -6.89
C ALA A 41 -6.02 -11.07 -7.06
N VAL A 42 -6.82 -10.00 -7.01
CA VAL A 42 -6.33 -8.61 -7.08
C VAL A 42 -5.74 -8.19 -5.74
N ILE A 43 -6.37 -8.59 -4.63
CA ILE A 43 -5.84 -8.41 -3.28
C ILE A 43 -4.48 -9.11 -3.14
N GLU A 44 -4.40 -10.39 -3.53
CA GLU A 44 -3.15 -11.16 -3.52
C GLU A 44 -2.06 -10.51 -4.37
N ALA A 45 -2.39 -10.04 -5.57
CA ALA A 45 -1.45 -9.33 -6.43
C ALA A 45 -1.01 -7.98 -5.82
N GLY A 46 -1.91 -7.29 -5.12
CA GLY A 46 -1.63 -6.08 -4.36
C GLY A 46 -0.65 -6.34 -3.20
N TYR A 47 -0.78 -7.46 -2.50
CA TYR A 47 0.18 -7.86 -1.47
C TYR A 47 1.53 -8.28 -2.03
N ALA A 48 1.54 -9.02 -3.15
CA ALA A 48 2.76 -9.55 -3.76
C ALA A 48 3.77 -8.48 -4.20
N ILE A 49 3.34 -7.22 -4.32
CA ILE A 49 4.22 -6.12 -4.68
C ILE A 49 4.91 -5.46 -3.48
N TRP A 50 4.48 -5.71 -2.25
CA TRP A 50 5.13 -5.17 -1.05
C TRP A 50 6.32 -6.03 -0.61
N GLN A 51 7.37 -5.36 -0.15
CA GLN A 51 8.60 -5.98 0.34
C GLN A 51 8.99 -5.33 1.66
N VAL A 52 9.42 -6.13 2.63
CA VAL A 52 9.96 -5.63 3.90
C VAL A 52 11.42 -6.04 4.03
N VAL A 53 12.28 -5.09 4.39
CA VAL A 53 13.68 -5.33 4.71
C VAL A 53 13.96 -4.77 6.09
N VAL A 54 14.63 -5.55 6.92
CA VAL A 54 15.04 -5.14 8.27
C VAL A 54 16.54 -4.86 8.29
N HIS A 55 16.90 -3.66 8.70
CA HIS A 55 18.26 -3.17 8.86
C HIS A 55 18.60 -3.05 10.34
N GLU A 56 19.50 -3.91 10.80
CA GLU A 56 20.12 -3.76 12.12
C GLU A 56 21.25 -2.74 12.03
N THR A 57 21.20 -1.72 12.88
CA THR A 57 22.15 -0.61 12.91
C THR A 57 23.12 -0.77 14.08
N ASP A 58 24.40 -0.50 13.82
CA ASP A 58 25.47 -0.73 14.81
C ASP A 58 25.60 0.41 15.82
N THR A 59 25.15 1.60 15.46
CA THR A 59 25.24 2.78 16.30
C THR A 59 23.99 3.63 16.12
N TRP A 60 23.40 4.01 17.25
CA TRP A 60 22.26 4.91 17.29
C TRP A 60 22.56 6.04 18.28
N ILE A 61 22.64 7.28 17.79
CA ILE A 61 22.93 8.46 18.62
C ILE A 61 21.67 9.32 18.74
N VAL A 62 21.26 9.66 19.96
CA VAL A 62 20.17 10.59 20.25
C VAL A 62 20.72 11.75 21.07
N GLY A 63 20.59 12.98 20.55
CA GLY A 63 21.06 14.18 21.26
C GLY A 63 22.56 14.16 21.58
N GLY A 64 23.38 13.48 20.76
CA GLY A 64 24.83 13.34 20.98
C GLY A 64 25.24 12.18 21.89
N ARG A 65 24.29 11.40 22.43
CA ARG A 65 24.57 10.22 23.26
C ARG A 65 24.22 8.93 22.52
N ALA A 66 25.09 7.92 22.62
CA ALA A 66 24.76 6.58 22.15
C ALA A 66 23.61 5.99 22.96
N LEU A 67 22.66 5.37 22.26
CA LEU A 67 21.56 4.64 22.89
C LEU A 67 22.12 3.45 23.67
N ASP A 68 21.75 3.35 24.95
CA ASP A 68 22.13 2.19 25.76
C ASP A 68 21.34 0.95 25.27
N PRO A 69 21.97 -0.23 25.08
CA PRO A 69 21.26 -1.45 24.67
C PRO A 69 20.15 -1.90 25.64
N THR A 70 20.14 -1.41 26.88
CA THR A 70 19.09 -1.67 27.87
C THR A 70 17.91 -0.70 27.76
N GLU A 71 18.04 0.40 27.01
CA GLU A 71 16.94 1.31 26.74
C GLU A 71 15.98 0.72 25.69
N PRO A 72 14.67 1.05 25.76
CA PRO A 72 13.72 0.60 24.76
C PRO A 72 14.13 1.03 23.34
N PRO A 73 13.97 0.15 22.34
CA PRO A 73 14.44 0.40 20.98
C PRO A 73 13.88 1.67 20.36
N ARG A 74 14.64 2.20 19.41
CA ARG A 74 14.22 3.26 18.49
C ARG A 74 13.95 2.64 17.13
N TYR A 75 13.01 3.21 16.40
CA TYR A 75 12.61 2.73 15.08
C TYR A 75 12.64 3.88 14.08
N VAL A 76 13.17 3.62 12.90
CA VAL A 76 12.86 4.39 11.69
C VAL A 76 12.27 3.43 10.69
N VAL A 77 11.08 3.72 10.17
CA VAL A 77 10.47 2.97 9.09
C VAL A 77 10.39 3.87 7.87
N ARG A 78 10.90 3.41 6.73
CA ARG A 78 10.74 4.10 5.45
C ARG A 78 9.83 3.28 4.56
N VAL A 79 8.75 3.89 4.09
CA VAL A 79 7.78 3.26 3.19
C VAL A 79 7.86 3.98 1.85
N SER A 80 8.37 3.28 0.84
CA SER A 80 8.52 3.80 -0.52
C SER A 80 7.30 3.45 -1.36
N VAL A 81 6.59 4.48 -1.83
CA VAL A 81 5.37 4.38 -2.64
C VAL A 81 5.49 5.25 -3.90
N PRO A 82 4.69 5.01 -4.94
CA PRO A 82 4.60 5.93 -6.08
C PRO A 82 4.29 7.37 -5.63
N GLY A 83 4.97 8.34 -6.23
CA GLY A 83 4.88 9.75 -5.83
C GLY A 83 3.45 10.30 -5.88
N SER A 84 2.65 9.85 -6.84
CA SER A 84 1.23 10.23 -6.97
C SER A 84 0.36 9.69 -5.83
N TRP A 85 0.74 8.60 -5.16
CA TRP A 85 -0.04 8.00 -4.08
C TRP A 85 0.39 8.50 -2.70
N ARG A 86 1.63 9.00 -2.60
CA ARG A 86 2.25 9.39 -1.33
C ARG A 86 1.34 10.24 -0.46
N LYS A 87 0.75 11.30 -1.01
CA LYS A 87 -0.03 12.27 -0.21
C LYS A 87 -1.23 11.59 0.45
N ASP A 88 -1.97 10.79 -0.32
CA ASP A 88 -3.23 10.18 0.13
C ASP A 88 -2.97 8.99 1.07
N MET A 89 -1.88 8.26 0.85
CA MET A 89 -1.52 7.11 1.71
C MET A 89 -0.79 7.52 3.00
N SER A 90 -0.21 8.73 3.08
CA SER A 90 0.75 9.05 4.15
C SER A 90 0.18 8.91 5.56
N ALA A 91 -1.00 9.49 5.81
CA ALA A 91 -1.61 9.49 7.14
C ALA A 91 -1.89 8.06 7.62
N GLU A 92 -2.47 7.25 6.74
CA GLU A 92 -2.83 5.87 7.05
C GLU A 92 -1.59 5.00 7.24
N ILE A 93 -0.58 5.15 6.38
CA ILE A 93 0.68 4.43 6.52
C ILE A 93 1.34 4.74 7.87
N ILE A 94 1.45 6.02 8.23
CA ILE A 94 2.09 6.44 9.48
C ILE A 94 1.35 5.87 10.69
N SER A 95 0.02 5.97 10.69
CA SER A 95 -0.83 5.43 11.75
C SER A 95 -0.65 3.92 11.91
N ARG A 96 -0.79 3.16 10.83
CA ARG A 96 -0.73 1.69 10.84
C ARG A 96 0.64 1.15 11.20
N VAL A 97 1.70 1.71 10.62
CA VAL A 97 3.08 1.31 10.96
C VAL A 97 3.35 1.56 12.44
N THR A 98 2.98 2.73 12.96
CA THR A 98 3.16 3.05 14.39
C THR A 98 2.41 2.05 15.27
N ARG A 99 1.19 1.67 14.89
CA ARG A 99 0.41 0.63 15.58
C ARG A 99 1.09 -0.73 15.56
N VAL A 100 1.56 -1.20 14.41
CA VAL A 100 2.28 -2.49 14.31
C VAL A 100 3.53 -2.50 15.18
N LEU A 101 4.30 -1.41 15.20
CA LEU A 101 5.47 -1.27 16.07
C LEU A 101 5.06 -1.27 17.56
N ALA A 102 4.01 -0.53 17.91
CA ALA A 102 3.55 -0.40 19.29
C ALA A 102 3.06 -1.74 19.85
N GLU A 103 2.30 -2.50 19.08
CA GLU A 103 1.82 -3.82 19.50
C GLU A 103 2.95 -4.87 19.63
N ALA A 104 4.09 -4.62 19.02
CA ALA A 104 5.29 -5.45 19.19
C ALA A 104 6.19 -4.99 20.36
N ASP A 105 5.88 -3.85 20.97
CA ASP A 105 6.65 -3.22 22.03
C ASP A 105 6.21 -3.67 23.42
N GLU A 106 7.13 -3.63 24.41
CA GLU A 106 6.81 -3.94 25.81
C GLU A 106 5.93 -2.86 26.46
N ASP A 107 6.12 -1.59 26.07
CA ASP A 107 5.21 -0.47 26.41
C ASP A 107 4.67 0.15 25.11
N PRO A 108 3.53 -0.36 24.60
CA PRO A 108 2.94 0.14 23.35
C PRO A 108 2.69 1.64 23.34
N GLN A 109 2.33 2.24 24.49
CA GLN A 109 1.97 3.65 24.58
C GLN A 109 3.17 4.58 24.49
N ARG A 110 4.40 4.09 24.66
CA ARG A 110 5.59 4.94 24.56
C ARG A 110 5.81 5.49 23.15
N LEU A 111 5.41 4.75 22.11
CA LEU A 111 5.60 5.16 20.71
C LEU A 111 4.63 6.28 20.29
N TYR A 112 3.56 6.51 21.06
CA TYR A 112 2.61 7.60 20.84
C TYR A 112 2.88 8.83 21.71
N ARG A 113 3.69 8.67 22.78
CA ARG A 113 4.03 9.76 23.71
C ARG A 113 5.36 10.42 23.38
N GLU A 114 6.31 9.64 22.87
CA GLU A 114 7.68 10.06 22.61
C GLU A 114 8.08 9.73 21.17
N PRO A 115 9.00 10.51 20.55
CA PRO A 115 9.42 10.32 19.17
C PRO A 115 10.42 9.15 19.02
N HIS A 116 10.03 7.98 19.50
CA HIS A 116 10.82 6.75 19.47
C HIS A 116 10.60 5.93 18.20
N ALA A 117 9.53 6.22 17.46
CA ALA A 117 9.25 5.66 16.14
C ALA A 117 9.07 6.82 15.14
N TRP A 118 9.87 6.80 14.07
CA TRP A 118 9.76 7.74 12.97
C TRP A 118 9.33 6.98 11.72
N VAL A 119 8.22 7.40 11.10
CA VAL A 119 7.72 6.79 9.86
C VAL A 119 7.85 7.80 8.73
N HIS A 120 8.65 7.47 7.72
CA HIS A 120 8.85 8.30 6.54
C HIS A 120 8.12 7.67 5.35
N VAL A 121 7.19 8.40 4.76
CA VAL A 121 6.52 7.99 3.51
C VAL A 121 7.22 8.69 2.36
N VAL A 122 8.00 7.93 1.60
CA VAL A 122 8.87 8.41 0.53
C VAL A 122 8.16 8.18 -0.81
N GLY A 123 7.95 9.27 -1.55
CA GLY A 123 7.34 9.21 -2.87
C GLY A 123 8.40 9.04 -3.94
N ILE A 124 8.33 7.96 -4.70
CA ILE A 124 9.20 7.73 -5.84
C ILE A 124 8.67 8.57 -7.02
N PRO A 125 9.47 9.48 -7.60
CA PRO A 125 9.03 10.28 -8.72
C PRO A 125 8.57 9.42 -9.91
N GLU A 126 7.60 9.92 -10.67
CA GLU A 126 7.11 9.22 -11.86
C GLU A 126 8.28 8.95 -12.83
N GLY A 127 8.36 7.74 -13.37
CA GLY A 127 9.47 7.31 -14.23
C GLY A 127 10.74 6.89 -13.50
N SER A 128 10.79 6.95 -12.16
CA SER A 128 11.94 6.57 -11.34
C SER A 128 11.79 5.21 -10.63
N CYS A 129 10.74 4.45 -10.95
CA CYS A 129 10.60 3.06 -10.52
C CYS A 129 10.58 2.13 -11.74
N GLY A 130 10.97 0.87 -11.57
CA GLY A 130 11.04 -0.07 -12.68
C GLY A 130 11.17 -1.52 -12.24
N ALA A 131 10.53 -2.41 -12.99
CA ALA A 131 10.62 -3.86 -12.85
C ALA A 131 10.64 -4.50 -14.24
N PHE A 132 11.01 -5.77 -14.33
CA PHE A 132 11.12 -6.48 -15.62
C PHE A 132 12.08 -5.80 -16.62
N GLY A 133 13.10 -5.08 -16.11
CA GLY A 133 14.06 -4.35 -16.93
C GLY A 133 13.51 -3.10 -17.63
N ARG A 134 12.31 -2.61 -17.23
CA ARG A 134 11.70 -1.41 -17.79
C ARG A 134 11.29 -0.42 -16.71
N VAL A 135 11.23 0.86 -17.08
CA VAL A 135 10.58 1.89 -16.28
C VAL A 135 9.10 1.56 -16.12
N MET A 136 8.56 1.80 -14.93
CA MET A 136 7.14 1.69 -14.62
C MET A 136 6.65 3.04 -14.11
N GLY A 137 5.53 3.48 -14.63
CA GLY A 137 4.74 4.56 -14.05
C GLY A 137 3.75 4.04 -13.02
N SER A 138 3.06 4.96 -12.35
CA SER A 138 2.02 4.64 -11.37
C SER A 138 0.88 3.82 -12.02
N ASN A 139 0.50 4.14 -13.26
CA ASN A 139 -0.50 3.38 -14.00
C ASN A 139 -0.02 1.96 -14.34
N ASP A 140 1.27 1.76 -14.65
CA ASP A 140 1.81 0.42 -14.91
C ASP A 140 1.74 -0.46 -13.66
N ILE A 141 1.92 0.13 -12.47
CA ILE A 141 1.76 -0.58 -11.20
C ILE A 141 0.29 -0.95 -10.98
N VAL A 142 -0.66 -0.03 -11.20
CA VAL A 142 -2.10 -0.36 -11.11
C VAL A 142 -2.45 -1.48 -12.08
N LYS A 143 -1.97 -1.42 -13.34
CA LYS A 143 -2.18 -2.47 -14.34
C LYS A 143 -1.58 -3.81 -13.90
N LEU A 144 -0.43 -3.81 -13.24
CA LEU A 144 0.21 -5.02 -12.72
C LEU A 144 -0.63 -5.66 -11.62
N ILE A 145 -1.10 -4.87 -10.65
CA ILE A 145 -1.93 -5.34 -9.53
C ILE A 145 -3.26 -5.88 -10.03
N THR A 146 -3.88 -5.17 -10.97
CA THR A 146 -5.25 -5.47 -11.43
C THR A 146 -5.30 -6.47 -12.58
N LYS A 147 -4.13 -6.86 -13.12
CA LYS A 147 -4.00 -7.83 -14.21
C LYS A 147 -4.84 -9.11 -14.02
N PRO A 148 -4.88 -9.76 -12.83
CA PRO A 148 -5.63 -11.00 -12.66
C PRO A 148 -7.13 -10.84 -12.93
N PHE A 149 -7.72 -9.70 -12.55
CA PHE A 149 -9.13 -9.42 -12.86
C PHE A 149 -9.31 -8.96 -14.30
N ARG A 150 -8.44 -8.07 -14.79
CA ARG A 150 -8.54 -7.50 -16.15
C ARG A 150 -8.47 -8.54 -17.26
N GLU A 151 -7.69 -9.59 -17.04
CA GLU A 151 -7.51 -10.72 -17.97
C GLU A 151 -8.42 -11.92 -17.64
N SER A 152 -9.27 -11.79 -16.61
CA SER A 152 -10.22 -12.86 -16.25
C SER A 152 -11.29 -13.05 -17.33
N PRO A 153 -11.60 -14.29 -17.74
CA PRO A 153 -12.68 -14.55 -18.70
C PRO A 153 -14.07 -14.14 -18.17
N ASP A 154 -14.24 -14.08 -16.85
CA ASP A 154 -15.51 -13.75 -16.20
C ASP A 154 -15.69 -12.25 -15.96
N ARG A 155 -14.71 -11.42 -16.34
CA ARG A 155 -14.70 -9.97 -16.08
C ARG A 155 -15.98 -9.27 -16.55
N ASP A 156 -16.35 -9.46 -17.80
CA ASP A 156 -17.50 -8.74 -18.39
C ASP A 156 -18.81 -9.17 -17.73
N ALA A 157 -18.96 -10.47 -17.46
CA ALA A 157 -20.12 -11.00 -16.74
C ALA A 157 -20.23 -10.42 -15.33
N LEU A 158 -19.11 -10.31 -14.60
CA LEU A 158 -19.07 -9.72 -13.26
C LEU A 158 -19.43 -8.23 -13.26
N ILE A 159 -19.03 -7.49 -14.30
CA ILE A 159 -19.37 -6.07 -14.44
C ILE A 159 -20.87 -5.86 -14.71
N GLU A 160 -21.50 -6.77 -15.44
CA GLU A 160 -22.92 -6.67 -15.80
C GLU A 160 -23.89 -7.00 -14.67
N VAL A 161 -23.48 -7.80 -13.68
CA VAL A 161 -24.34 -8.27 -12.57
C VAL A 161 -24.27 -7.40 -11.31
N ALA A 162 -23.75 -6.17 -11.40
CA ALA A 162 -23.66 -5.25 -10.27
C ALA A 162 -25.04 -5.02 -9.62
N ALA A 163 -25.06 -5.01 -8.28
CA ALA A 163 -26.30 -4.80 -7.52
C ALA A 163 -26.84 -3.38 -7.72
N PRO A 164 -28.17 -3.15 -7.58
CA PRO A 164 -28.73 -1.80 -7.64
C PRO A 164 -28.06 -0.85 -6.66
N GLY A 165 -27.64 0.33 -7.15
CA GLY A 165 -26.94 1.34 -6.34
C GLY A 165 -25.42 1.13 -6.22
N THR A 166 -24.87 0.10 -6.86
CA THR A 166 -23.43 -0.12 -6.98
C THR A 166 -22.99 -0.31 -8.42
N ALA A 167 -21.69 -0.26 -8.66
CA ALA A 167 -21.07 -0.60 -9.93
C ALA A 167 -19.76 -1.36 -9.66
N VAL A 168 -19.37 -2.25 -10.56
CA VAL A 168 -18.08 -2.93 -10.49
C VAL A 168 -17.04 -2.10 -11.24
N ASP A 169 -15.92 -1.79 -10.58
CA ASP A 169 -14.79 -1.12 -11.21
C ASP A 169 -14.24 -2.02 -12.32
N PRO A 170 -14.24 -1.58 -13.60
CA PRO A 170 -13.84 -2.42 -14.72
C PRO A 170 -12.33 -2.72 -14.73
N ILE A 171 -11.54 -2.03 -13.91
CA ILE A 171 -10.10 -2.22 -13.80
C ILE A 171 -9.77 -3.23 -12.71
N CYS A 172 -10.27 -3.08 -11.49
CA CYS A 172 -9.89 -3.96 -10.38
C CYS A 172 -10.97 -4.95 -9.95
N GLY A 173 -12.21 -4.79 -10.40
CA GLY A 173 -13.34 -5.64 -10.00
C GLY A 173 -13.93 -5.31 -8.63
N MET A 174 -13.47 -4.23 -7.99
CA MET A 174 -14.03 -3.79 -6.71
C MET A 174 -15.46 -3.28 -6.90
N THR A 175 -16.36 -3.63 -5.98
CA THR A 175 -17.71 -3.08 -5.98
C THR A 175 -17.71 -1.67 -5.36
N VAL A 176 -18.14 -0.68 -6.14
CA VAL A 176 -18.15 0.74 -5.79
C VAL A 176 -19.59 1.21 -5.56
N PRO A 177 -19.91 1.79 -4.39
CA PRO A 177 -21.19 2.46 -4.17
C PRO A 177 -21.36 3.68 -5.10
N LEU A 178 -22.49 3.75 -5.81
CA LEU A 178 -22.82 4.87 -6.68
C LEU A 178 -23.38 6.05 -5.88
N THR A 179 -22.49 6.74 -5.17
CA THR A 179 -22.79 7.98 -4.43
C THR A 179 -22.30 9.20 -5.21
N ASP A 180 -22.67 10.41 -4.77
CA ASP A 180 -22.19 11.66 -5.37
C ASP A 180 -20.66 11.84 -5.29
N ALA A 181 -20.00 11.11 -4.38
CA ALA A 181 -18.55 11.10 -4.24
C ALA A 181 -17.86 10.06 -5.15
N ALA A 182 -18.62 9.23 -5.88
CA ALA A 182 -18.06 8.19 -6.72
C ALA A 182 -17.21 8.79 -7.85
N ILE A 183 -16.02 8.21 -8.04
CA ILE A 183 -15.14 8.58 -9.14
C ILE A 183 -15.72 7.95 -10.41
N THR A 184 -16.13 8.77 -11.37
CA THR A 184 -16.78 8.27 -12.59
C THR A 184 -16.12 8.77 -13.88
N SER A 185 -16.41 8.08 -14.99
CA SER A 185 -16.07 8.50 -16.34
C SER A 185 -17.09 7.95 -17.33
N GLU A 186 -17.44 8.74 -18.33
CA GLU A 186 -18.29 8.29 -19.44
C GLU A 186 -17.43 7.86 -20.63
N HIS A 187 -17.84 6.79 -21.30
CA HIS A 187 -17.22 6.32 -22.54
C HIS A 187 -18.27 5.61 -23.42
N HIS A 188 -18.38 6.02 -24.69
CA HIS A 188 -19.39 5.54 -25.64
C HIS A 188 -20.84 5.53 -25.08
N GLY A 189 -21.22 6.56 -24.31
CA GLY A 189 -22.55 6.67 -23.72
C GLY A 189 -22.81 5.75 -22.53
N ARG A 190 -21.79 5.00 -22.06
CA ARG A 190 -21.84 4.21 -20.82
C ARG A 190 -21.06 4.93 -19.71
N SER A 191 -21.67 5.02 -18.53
CA SER A 191 -21.02 5.53 -17.32
C SER A 191 -20.32 4.39 -16.59
N TYR A 192 -19.10 4.66 -16.12
CA TYR A 192 -18.26 3.74 -15.34
C TYR A 192 -17.92 4.40 -14.01
N ALA A 193 -17.83 3.61 -12.94
CA ALA A 193 -17.37 4.03 -11.62
C ALA A 193 -16.06 3.32 -11.25
N PHE A 194 -15.25 3.96 -10.43
CA PHE A 194 -13.92 3.51 -10.07
C PHE A 194 -13.67 3.61 -8.57
N CYS A 195 -12.97 2.63 -8.00
CA CYS A 195 -12.63 2.64 -6.58
C CYS A 195 -11.55 3.65 -6.24
N SER A 196 -10.74 4.04 -7.23
CA SER A 196 -9.61 4.95 -7.04
C SER A 196 -9.35 5.81 -8.27
N PRO A 197 -8.67 6.96 -8.10
CA PRO A 197 -8.18 7.75 -9.22
C PRO A 197 -7.25 6.96 -10.16
N GLY A 198 -6.49 6.00 -9.61
CA GLY A 198 -5.59 5.13 -10.37
C GLY A 198 -6.34 4.21 -11.34
N CYS A 199 -7.41 3.55 -10.87
CA CYS A 199 -8.26 2.73 -11.74
C CYS A 199 -8.88 3.58 -12.87
N ARG A 200 -9.44 4.75 -12.54
CA ARG A 200 -9.96 5.66 -13.58
C ARG A 200 -8.89 6.07 -14.60
N ALA A 201 -7.67 6.38 -14.14
CA ALA A 201 -6.58 6.78 -15.03
C ALA A 201 -6.19 5.66 -15.99
N VAL A 202 -6.05 4.41 -15.50
CA VAL A 202 -5.79 3.23 -16.33
C VAL A 202 -6.90 3.01 -17.34
N PHE A 203 -8.16 3.12 -16.92
CA PHE A 203 -9.30 2.98 -17.83
C PHE A 203 -9.25 4.01 -18.96
N VAL A 204 -9.08 5.29 -18.64
CA VAL A 204 -9.02 6.36 -19.65
C VAL A 204 -7.83 6.17 -20.59
N GLU A 205 -6.69 5.72 -20.08
CA GLU A 205 -5.51 5.42 -20.90
C GLU A 205 -5.78 4.28 -21.90
N GLU A 206 -6.43 3.21 -21.46
CA GLU A 206 -6.77 2.06 -22.31
C GLU A 206 -7.80 2.41 -23.37
N GLN A 207 -8.83 3.20 -23.03
CA GLN A 207 -9.80 3.66 -24.02
C GLN A 207 -9.17 4.57 -25.09
N ARG A 208 -8.18 5.39 -24.72
CA ARG A 208 -7.45 6.22 -25.69
C ARG A 208 -6.55 5.40 -26.62
N ALA A 209 -6.04 4.26 -26.15
CA ALA A 209 -5.20 3.39 -26.97
C ALA A 209 -6.03 2.51 -27.92
N ALA A 210 -7.31 2.30 -27.62
CA ALA A 210 -8.22 1.46 -28.41
C ALA A 210 -9.01 2.22 -29.51
N GLY A 211 -9.08 3.55 -29.43
CA GLY A 211 -9.75 4.42 -30.41
C GLY A 211 -8.78 5.10 -31.37
#